data_AF-A0A5D0PVN3-F1
#
_entry.id   AF-A0A5D0PVN3-F1
#
_cell.length_a   1.000
_cell.length_b   1.000
_cell.length_c   1.000
_cell.angle_alpha   90.00
_cell.angle_beta   90.00
_cell.angle_gamma   90.00
#
_symmetry.space_group_name_H-M   'P 1'
#
loop_
_entity.id
_entity.type
_entity.pdbx_description
1 polymer ?
#
loop_
_entity_poly.entity_id
_entity_poly.type
_entity_poly.pdbx_seq_one_letter_code
_entity_poly.pdbx_strand_id
1 'polypeptide(L)'
;MDKPEEPPPADPGEPTASRLTTIVLIVSLVVVVLVAGVLGTVAVLMTRSPDTPLLGAAPPRYLSVPIHFAPVRETKVAPCPGDPAVLDAAQTTCYLLEDGVTVAAVQRIEPLREDDGLYSVRIAVAPAFKEKLVRLVDELAPEQQQIAIVLAPAQADQPKTVIAAPIVTQPMDGDSVSIAGFTKEDADALVSRLLGSSASPGAGTATPPTGQPATPPTGQPTGPATSGQPTGGTGPTGTTGTTGSTGTTGSTGTTGSTGTSRPGGTAPATNGRGGVDKRYTSCKEAVAAGDGPYYKGTHEEYNWYTDVDNNDVACNSGDIR
;
A
#
# COMPACT_ATOMS: atom_id res chain seq x y z
N MET A 1 66.34 34.53 -83.12
CA MET A 1 65.24 34.92 -82.22
C MET A 1 64.40 33.68 -82.04
N ASP A 2 64.76 32.87 -81.05
CA ASP A 2 64.01 31.66 -80.71
C ASP A 2 63.16 31.96 -79.48
N LYS A 3 61.86 31.81 -79.65
CA LYS A 3 60.82 32.04 -78.66
C LYS A 3 60.75 30.79 -77.77
N PRO A 4 60.86 30.89 -76.43
CA PRO A 4 60.67 29.72 -75.58
C PRO A 4 59.21 29.28 -75.65
N GLU A 5 58.98 28.00 -76.00
CA GLU A 5 57.68 27.35 -75.93
C GLU A 5 57.27 27.17 -74.46
N GLU A 6 56.12 27.74 -74.10
CA GLU A 6 55.48 27.60 -72.78
C GLU A 6 54.90 26.19 -72.63
N PRO A 7 55.11 25.49 -71.49
CA PRO A 7 54.53 24.18 -71.26
C PRO A 7 53.00 24.28 -71.05
N PRO A 8 52.22 23.29 -71.51
CA PRO A 8 50.77 23.33 -71.41
C PRO A 8 50.30 23.24 -69.94
N PRO A 9 49.14 23.86 -69.60
CA PRO A 9 48.59 23.80 -68.26
C PRO A 9 48.17 22.37 -67.90
N ALA A 10 48.52 21.95 -66.68
CA ALA A 10 48.14 20.65 -66.15
C ALA A 10 46.62 20.53 -65.99
N ASP A 11 46.10 19.38 -66.41
CA ASP A 11 44.69 18.98 -66.30
C ASP A 11 44.27 18.89 -64.82
N PRO A 12 43.11 19.44 -64.39
CA PRO A 12 42.67 19.33 -63.00
C PRO A 12 42.27 17.89 -62.71
N GLY A 13 43.13 17.14 -62.03
CA GLY A 13 42.81 15.78 -61.59
C GLY A 13 41.50 15.73 -60.80
N GLU A 14 40.64 14.77 -61.15
CA GLU A 14 39.36 14.53 -60.47
C GLU A 14 39.54 14.43 -58.94
N PRO A 15 38.66 15.06 -58.14
CA PRO A 15 38.78 15.01 -56.68
C PRO A 15 38.48 13.59 -56.19
N THR A 16 39.53 12.82 -55.93
CA THR A 16 39.42 11.53 -55.25
C THR A 16 39.15 11.78 -53.76
N ALA A 17 37.89 11.67 -53.35
CA ALA A 17 37.53 11.67 -51.94
C ALA A 17 38.34 10.57 -51.23
N SER A 18 39.15 10.97 -50.25
CA SER A 18 40.00 10.05 -49.50
C SER A 18 39.14 8.93 -48.92
N ARG A 19 39.52 7.68 -49.17
CA ARG A 19 38.80 6.48 -48.66
C ARG A 19 38.55 6.57 -47.15
N LEU A 20 39.43 7.27 -46.44
CA LEU A 20 39.33 7.54 -45.00
C LEU A 20 38.11 8.40 -44.65
N THR A 21 37.82 9.44 -45.43
CA THR A 21 36.64 10.29 -45.24
C THR A 21 35.35 9.50 -45.50
N THR A 22 35.33 8.65 -46.53
CA THR A 22 34.18 7.79 -46.82
C THR A 22 33.93 6.79 -45.70
N ILE A 23 34.99 6.18 -45.15
CA ILE A 23 34.88 5.26 -44.00
C ILE A 23 34.33 6.00 -42.77
N VAL A 24 34.84 7.19 -42.45
CA VAL A 24 34.36 8.00 -41.32
C VAL A 24 32.88 8.33 -41.50
N LEU A 25 32.46 8.77 -42.69
CA LEU A 25 31.05 9.08 -42.95
C LEU A 25 30.14 7.85 -42.80
N ILE A 26 30.58 6.68 -43.28
CA ILE A 26 29.82 5.43 -43.12
C ILE A 26 29.70 5.06 -41.64
N VAL A 27 30.80 5.12 -40.88
CA VAL A 27 30.79 4.80 -39.44
C VAL A 27 29.91 5.78 -38.67
N SER A 28 30.02 7.09 -38.95
CA SER A 28 29.16 8.11 -38.34
C SER A 28 27.69 7.86 -38.65
N LEU A 29 27.34 7.50 -39.89
CA LEU A 29 25.97 7.19 -40.27
C LEU A 29 25.45 5.94 -39.56
N VAL A 30 26.25 4.88 -39.46
CA VAL A 30 25.89 3.66 -38.71
C VAL A 30 25.65 3.97 -37.23
N VAL A 31 26.51 4.78 -36.60
CA VAL A 31 26.32 5.20 -35.21
C VAL A 31 25.03 5.99 -35.04
N VAL A 32 24.73 6.93 -35.93
CA VAL A 32 23.48 7.71 -35.88
C VAL A 32 22.25 6.81 -36.02
N VAL A 33 22.26 5.85 -36.95
CA VAL A 33 21.15 4.90 -37.14
C VAL A 33 20.98 4.00 -35.92
N LEU A 34 22.06 3.52 -35.32
CA LEU A 34 22.01 2.72 -34.10
C LEU A 34 21.45 3.52 -32.92
N VAL A 35 21.94 4.75 -32.71
CA VAL A 35 21.46 5.62 -31.62
C VAL A 35 19.99 5.98 -31.82
N ALA A 36 19.59 6.38 -33.03
CA ALA A 36 18.19 6.71 -33.32
C ALA A 36 17.27 5.48 -33.21
N GLY A 37 17.72 4.31 -33.65
CA GLY A 37 16.98 3.05 -33.50
C GLY A 37 16.77 2.66 -32.04
N VAL A 38 17.81 2.76 -31.21
CA VAL A 38 17.73 2.50 -29.76
C VAL A 38 16.81 3.53 -29.07
N LEU A 39 16.90 4.81 -29.43
CA LEU A 39 16.01 5.84 -28.88
C LEU A 39 14.55 5.59 -29.29
N GLY A 40 14.31 5.14 -30.53
CA GLY A 40 12.97 4.78 -31.00
C GLY A 40 12.35 3.61 -30.23
N THR A 41 13.12 2.56 -29.93
CA THR A 41 12.62 1.44 -29.13
C THR A 41 12.38 1.81 -27.68
N VAL A 42 13.22 2.68 -27.09
CA VAL A 42 13.00 3.24 -25.74
C VAL A 42 11.73 4.07 -25.68
N ALA A 43 11.46 4.91 -26.70
CA ALA A 43 10.23 5.70 -26.76
C ALA A 43 8.98 4.81 -26.85
N VAL A 44 9.02 3.75 -27.66
CA VAL A 44 7.92 2.78 -27.77
C VAL A 44 7.71 2.01 -26.45
N LEU A 45 8.78 1.61 -25.78
CA LEU A 45 8.71 0.98 -24.45
C LEU A 45 8.10 1.91 -23.40
N MET A 46 8.50 3.18 -23.38
CA MET A 46 7.92 4.18 -22.48
C MET A 46 6.42 4.38 -22.67
N THR A 47 5.89 4.22 -23.89
CA THR A 47 4.43 4.33 -24.13
C THR A 47 3.64 3.07 -23.79
N ARG A 48 4.27 1.89 -23.75
CA ARG A 48 3.59 0.62 -23.49
C ARG A 48 3.64 0.20 -22.01
N SER A 49 4.61 0.68 -21.24
CA SER A 49 4.84 0.24 -19.87
C SER A 49 5.53 1.34 -19.04
N PRO A 50 4.78 2.36 -18.57
CA PRO A 50 5.35 3.44 -17.75
C PRO A 50 5.95 2.94 -16.43
N ASP A 51 5.58 1.74 -15.98
CA ASP A 51 6.02 1.13 -14.73
C ASP A 51 7.25 0.22 -14.85
N THR A 52 7.81 0.04 -16.05
CA THR A 52 9.09 -0.69 -16.22
C THR A 52 10.28 0.26 -16.10
N PRO A 53 11.07 0.20 -15.02
CA PRO A 53 12.26 1.03 -14.90
C PRO A 53 13.28 0.62 -15.96
N LEU A 54 13.64 1.55 -16.83
CA LEU A 54 14.60 1.38 -17.94
C LEU A 54 16.02 0.93 -17.51
N LEU A 55 16.30 0.90 -16.21
CA LEU A 55 17.64 0.66 -15.63
C LEU A 55 17.68 -0.52 -14.64
N GLY A 56 16.72 -1.44 -14.69
CA GLY A 56 16.82 -2.71 -13.94
C GLY A 56 16.53 -2.61 -12.44
N ALA A 57 15.79 -1.59 -11.98
CA ALA A 57 15.23 -1.62 -10.64
C ALA A 57 14.14 -2.71 -10.55
N ALA A 58 14.07 -3.40 -9.42
CA ALA A 58 13.03 -4.40 -9.20
C ALA A 58 11.64 -3.73 -9.27
N PRO A 59 10.64 -4.36 -9.92
CA PRO A 59 9.30 -3.79 -10.00
C PRO A 59 8.71 -3.62 -8.58
N PRO A 60 7.92 -2.56 -8.34
CA PRO A 60 7.21 -2.38 -7.07
C PRO A 60 6.34 -3.59 -6.75
N ARG A 61 6.31 -3.98 -5.47
CA ARG A 61 5.43 -5.02 -4.95
C ARG A 61 4.18 -4.38 -4.37
N TYR A 62 3.02 -4.78 -4.87
CA TYR A 62 1.74 -4.37 -4.32
C TYR A 62 1.49 -5.04 -2.97
N LEU A 63 0.97 -4.25 -2.03
CA LEU A 63 0.57 -4.72 -0.72
C LEU A 63 -0.82 -5.34 -0.82
N SER A 64 -1.00 -6.49 -0.17
CA SER A 64 -2.33 -7.08 -0.03
C SER A 64 -3.19 -6.29 0.94
N VAL A 65 -2.57 -5.65 1.94
CA VAL A 65 -3.20 -4.70 2.85
C VAL A 65 -2.49 -3.36 2.70
N PRO A 66 -3.11 -2.38 2.03
CA PRO A 66 -2.56 -1.03 1.93
C PRO A 66 -2.29 -0.40 3.30
N ILE A 67 -1.24 0.43 3.35
CA ILE A 67 -0.88 1.18 4.55
C ILE A 67 -1.34 2.61 4.37
N HIS A 68 -2.16 3.12 5.28
CA HIS A 68 -2.60 4.49 5.29
C HIS A 68 -1.87 5.26 6.39
N PHE A 69 -1.15 6.30 5.98
CA PHE A 69 -0.43 7.21 6.86
C PHE A 69 -1.27 8.47 7.04
N ALA A 70 -1.73 8.74 8.25
CA ALA A 70 -2.62 9.87 8.51
C ALA A 70 -2.18 10.68 9.74
N PRO A 71 -2.25 12.02 9.70
CA PRO A 71 -2.09 12.84 10.90
C PRO A 71 -3.13 12.47 11.95
N VAL A 72 -2.72 12.39 13.21
CA VAL A 72 -3.63 12.21 14.34
C VAL A 72 -4.11 13.59 14.80
N ARG A 73 -5.43 13.78 14.84
CA ARG A 73 -6.06 14.96 15.44
C ARG A 73 -6.20 14.83 16.94
N GLU A 74 -6.71 13.68 17.37
CA GLU A 74 -7.13 13.45 18.73
C GLU A 74 -7.05 11.95 19.04
N THR A 75 -6.72 11.62 20.29
CA THR A 75 -6.77 10.26 20.82
C THR A 75 -7.80 10.17 21.93
N LYS A 76 -8.60 9.11 21.91
CA LYS A 76 -9.66 8.83 22.91
C LYS A 76 -9.57 7.40 23.36
N VAL A 77 -9.97 7.14 24.60
CA VAL A 77 -10.17 5.76 25.09
C VAL A 77 -11.36 5.16 24.37
N ALA A 78 -11.27 3.88 24.00
CA ALA A 78 -12.37 3.14 23.39
C ALA A 78 -13.63 3.18 24.29
N PRO A 79 -14.85 3.16 23.71
CA PRO A 79 -15.19 2.88 22.31
C PRO A 79 -15.11 4.11 21.37
N CYS A 80 -14.90 3.86 20.08
CA CYS A 80 -14.71 4.93 19.09
C CYS A 80 -16.02 5.65 18.77
N PRO A 81 -16.01 6.98 18.59
CA PRO A 81 -17.21 7.78 18.32
C PRO A 81 -17.78 7.60 16.90
N GLY A 82 -17.22 6.69 16.09
CA GLY A 82 -17.53 6.50 14.66
C GLY A 82 -16.46 7.05 13.73
N ASP A 83 -16.66 6.93 12.43
CA ASP A 83 -15.71 7.44 11.43
C ASP A 83 -15.47 8.97 11.57
N PRO A 84 -14.23 9.46 11.40
CA PRO A 84 -13.04 8.74 10.91
C PRO A 84 -12.16 8.15 12.04
N ALA A 85 -12.71 7.84 13.22
CA ALA A 85 -11.91 7.28 14.31
C ALA A 85 -11.58 5.80 14.07
N VAL A 86 -10.29 5.47 14.11
CA VAL A 86 -9.77 4.12 13.92
C VAL A 86 -9.24 3.56 15.23
N LEU A 87 -9.57 2.31 15.53
CA LEU A 87 -9.15 1.63 16.75
C LEU A 87 -7.75 1.01 16.59
N ASP A 88 -6.97 0.98 17.66
CA ASP A 88 -5.69 0.26 17.70
C ASP A 88 -5.86 -1.26 17.74
N ALA A 89 -4.77 -1.98 17.43
CA ALA A 89 -4.72 -3.43 17.51
C ALA A 89 -5.04 -3.97 18.92
N ALA A 90 -4.76 -3.19 19.97
CA ALA A 90 -5.05 -3.54 21.36
C ALA A 90 -6.52 -3.32 21.77
N GLN A 91 -7.32 -2.67 20.92
CA GLN A 91 -8.71 -2.29 21.19
C GLN A 91 -8.90 -1.41 22.43
N THR A 92 -7.94 -0.54 22.68
CA THR A 92 -7.93 0.37 23.84
C THR A 92 -8.06 1.84 23.46
N THR A 93 -7.52 2.22 22.30
CA THR A 93 -7.34 3.62 21.93
C THR A 93 -7.89 3.88 20.53
N CYS A 94 -8.74 4.88 20.42
CA CYS A 94 -9.30 5.40 19.18
C CYS A 94 -8.53 6.63 18.74
N TYR A 95 -8.06 6.62 17.50
CA TYR A 95 -7.33 7.70 16.88
C TYR A 95 -8.26 8.39 15.87
N LEU A 96 -8.56 9.66 16.10
CA LEU A 96 -9.26 10.49 15.13
C LEU A 96 -8.25 11.00 14.11
N LEU A 97 -8.41 10.58 12.86
CA LEU A 97 -7.43 10.81 11.80
C LEU A 97 -7.89 11.92 10.85
N GLU A 98 -6.93 12.71 10.35
CA GLU A 98 -7.12 13.58 9.18
C GLU A 98 -6.98 12.78 7.88
N ASP A 99 -7.18 13.47 6.75
CA ASP A 99 -6.78 12.96 5.44
C ASP A 99 -5.27 12.67 5.40
N GLY A 100 -4.94 11.53 4.80
CA GLY A 100 -3.59 10.99 4.77
C GLY A 100 -3.18 10.44 3.42
N VAL A 101 -2.07 9.71 3.40
CA VAL A 101 -1.50 9.07 2.21
C VAL A 101 -1.65 7.57 2.30
N THR A 102 -2.34 6.97 1.33
CA THR A 102 -2.40 5.50 1.20
C THR A 102 -1.29 5.01 0.29
N VAL A 103 -0.45 4.11 0.82
CA VAL A 103 0.59 3.40 0.10
C VAL A 103 0.09 1.99 -0.21
N ALA A 104 -0.14 1.72 -1.50
CA ALA A 104 -0.57 0.41 -1.99
C ALA A 104 0.58 -0.43 -2.57
N ALA A 105 1.78 0.15 -2.76
CA ALA A 105 2.93 -0.56 -3.27
C ALA A 105 4.25 -0.09 -2.64
N VAL A 106 5.19 -1.04 -2.49
CA VAL A 106 6.50 -0.83 -1.87
C VAL A 106 7.59 -1.42 -2.76
N GLN A 107 8.79 -0.83 -2.76
CA GLN A 107 9.96 -1.44 -3.38
C GLN A 107 10.45 -2.63 -2.55
N ARG A 108 10.48 -2.48 -1.23
CA ARG A 108 10.98 -3.49 -0.30
C ARG A 108 10.30 -3.34 1.05
N ILE A 109 10.08 -4.46 1.72
CA ILE A 109 9.66 -4.48 3.12
C ILE A 109 10.40 -5.62 3.81
N GLU A 110 11.02 -5.32 4.94
CA GLU A 110 11.80 -6.30 5.70
C GLU A 110 11.83 -5.96 7.20
N PRO A 111 11.84 -6.99 8.06
CA PRO A 111 12.11 -6.82 9.48
C PRO A 111 13.62 -6.65 9.67
N LEU A 112 14.01 -5.63 10.42
CA LEU A 112 15.38 -5.32 10.80
C LEU A 112 15.49 -5.43 12.31
N ARG A 113 16.52 -6.14 12.78
CA ARG A 113 16.82 -6.21 14.21
C ARG A 113 17.54 -4.94 14.62
N GLU A 114 17.08 -4.30 15.68
CA GLU A 114 17.70 -3.13 16.28
C GLU A 114 18.70 -3.54 17.38
N ASP A 115 19.55 -2.60 17.77
CA ASP A 115 20.63 -2.83 18.74
C ASP A 115 20.10 -3.15 20.16
N ASP A 116 18.89 -2.70 20.47
CA ASP A 116 18.17 -2.97 21.72
C ASP A 116 17.53 -4.37 21.78
N GLY A 117 17.64 -5.14 20.68
CA GLY A 117 17.06 -6.47 20.55
C GLY A 117 15.60 -6.50 20.10
N LEU A 118 14.95 -5.33 19.96
CA LEU A 118 13.67 -5.20 19.29
C LEU A 118 13.84 -5.26 17.77
N TYR A 119 12.72 -5.31 17.07
CA TYR A 119 12.67 -5.31 15.62
C TYR A 119 11.95 -4.05 15.14
N SER A 120 12.46 -3.50 14.04
CA SER A 120 11.78 -2.49 13.25
C SER A 120 11.38 -3.07 11.89
N VAL A 121 10.23 -2.66 11.36
CA VAL A 121 9.84 -3.01 9.99
C VAL A 121 10.20 -1.85 9.07
N ARG A 122 11.19 -2.06 8.21
CA ARG A 122 11.62 -1.06 7.22
C ARG A 122 10.83 -1.23 5.94
N ILE A 123 10.17 -0.16 5.52
CA ILE A 123 9.29 -0.11 4.36
C ILE A 123 9.88 0.88 3.37
N ALA A 124 10.48 0.39 2.29
CA ALA A 124 10.91 1.22 1.17
C ALA A 124 9.73 1.45 0.23
N VAL A 125 9.24 2.68 0.18
CA VAL A 125 8.02 3.11 -0.52
C VAL A 125 8.28 3.14 -2.03
N ALA A 126 7.26 2.78 -2.83
CA ALA A 126 7.36 2.88 -4.28
C ALA A 126 7.41 4.36 -4.73
N PRO A 127 8.16 4.69 -5.81
CA PRO A 127 8.32 6.08 -6.27
C PRO A 127 7.01 6.85 -6.45
N ALA A 128 5.95 6.18 -6.92
CA ALA A 128 4.63 6.78 -7.14
C ALA A 128 3.96 7.36 -5.88
N PHE A 129 4.34 6.90 -4.68
CA PHE A 129 3.77 7.36 -3.41
C PHE A 129 4.76 8.20 -2.58
N LYS A 130 6.05 8.19 -2.95
CA LYS A 130 7.14 8.81 -2.19
C LYS A 130 6.90 10.30 -1.96
N GLU A 131 6.64 11.07 -3.01
CA GLU A 131 6.52 12.53 -2.91
C GLU A 131 5.37 12.95 -1.99
N LYS A 132 4.23 12.23 -2.05
CA LYS A 132 3.08 12.48 -1.18
C LYS A 132 3.42 12.20 0.28
N LEU A 133 4.11 11.09 0.56
CA LEU A 133 4.47 10.72 1.92
C LEU A 133 5.54 11.65 2.50
N VAL A 134 6.58 11.99 1.73
CA VAL A 134 7.62 12.94 2.17
C VAL A 134 6.98 14.27 2.53
N ARG A 135 6.11 14.80 1.66
CA ARG A 135 5.38 16.03 1.95
C ARG A 135 4.57 15.95 3.24
N LEU A 136 3.84 14.85 3.44
CA LEU A 136 3.07 14.64 4.68
C LEU A 136 3.99 14.66 5.90
N VAL A 137 5.11 13.93 5.89
CA VAL A 137 6.03 13.85 7.03
C VAL A 137 6.70 15.21 7.29
N ASP A 138 7.12 15.91 6.24
CA ASP A 138 7.76 17.23 6.34
C ASP A 138 6.82 18.30 6.92
N GLU A 139 5.51 18.20 6.62
CA GLU A 139 4.49 19.07 7.20
C GLU A 139 4.27 18.76 8.71
N LEU A 140 4.39 17.50 9.13
CA LEU A 140 4.16 17.07 10.53
C LEU A 140 5.37 17.25 11.46
N ALA A 141 6.59 17.19 10.91
CA ALA A 141 7.83 17.29 11.66
C ALA A 141 8.00 18.57 12.50
N PRO A 142 7.75 19.80 11.98
CA PRO A 142 7.97 21.03 12.75
C PRO A 142 7.03 21.16 13.95
N GLU A 143 5.82 20.61 13.86
CA GLU A 143 4.84 20.62 14.94
C GLU A 143 4.97 19.41 15.89
N GLN A 144 5.90 18.49 15.60
CA GLN A 144 6.04 17.22 16.32
C GLN A 144 4.71 16.48 16.43
N GLN A 145 3.98 16.43 15.33
CA GLN A 145 2.65 15.83 15.30
C GLN A 145 2.73 14.30 15.18
N GLN A 146 1.73 13.61 15.74
CA GLN A 146 1.60 12.16 15.61
C GLN A 146 1.12 11.78 14.21
N ILE A 147 1.71 10.72 13.65
CA ILE A 147 1.28 10.08 12.42
C ILE A 147 0.79 8.66 12.72
N ALA A 148 -0.48 8.39 12.45
CA ALA A 148 -1.02 7.05 12.54
C ALA A 148 -0.62 6.23 11.32
N ILE A 149 -0.15 5.02 11.58
CA ILE A 149 0.13 4.00 10.58
C ILE A 149 -0.98 2.96 10.66
N VAL A 150 -1.85 3.00 9.67
CA VAL A 150 -3.11 2.25 9.65
C VAL A 150 -3.04 1.17 8.59
N LEU A 151 -3.38 -0.06 8.98
CA LEU A 151 -3.71 -1.09 8.00
C LEU A 151 -5.12 -0.85 7.51
N ALA A 152 -5.25 -0.58 6.21
CA ALA A 152 -6.51 -0.25 5.56
C ALA A 152 -6.79 -1.28 4.45
N PRO A 153 -7.40 -2.42 4.79
CA PRO A 153 -7.81 -3.43 3.80
C PRO A 153 -8.73 -2.82 2.74
N ALA A 154 -8.64 -3.32 1.51
CA ALA A 154 -9.50 -2.86 0.42
C ALA A 154 -10.97 -3.30 0.61
N GLN A 155 -11.19 -4.40 1.34
CA GLN A 155 -12.52 -4.91 1.67
C GLN A 155 -13.13 -4.09 2.80
N ALA A 156 -14.30 -3.50 2.54
CA ALA A 156 -15.03 -2.67 3.51
C ALA A 156 -15.43 -3.42 4.80
N ASP A 157 -15.56 -4.74 4.73
CA ASP A 157 -15.92 -5.60 5.88
C ASP A 157 -14.77 -5.79 6.89
N GLN A 158 -13.53 -5.47 6.50
CA GLN A 158 -12.39 -5.58 7.42
C GLN A 158 -12.12 -4.22 8.09
N PRO A 159 -12.10 -4.18 9.43
CA PRO A 159 -11.88 -2.93 10.13
C PRO A 159 -10.45 -2.42 9.88
N LYS A 160 -10.35 -1.13 9.61
CA LYS A 160 -9.06 -0.42 9.66
C LYS A 160 -8.49 -0.55 11.06
N THR A 161 -7.18 -0.76 11.17
CA THR A 161 -6.53 -0.93 12.47
C THR A 161 -5.27 -0.08 12.55
N VAL A 162 -5.14 0.72 13.61
CA VAL A 162 -3.89 1.45 13.89
C VAL A 162 -2.87 0.48 14.49
N ILE A 163 -1.72 0.36 13.84
CA ILE A 163 -0.62 -0.51 14.32
C ILE A 163 0.38 0.30 15.14
N ALA A 164 0.60 1.56 14.76
CA ALA A 164 1.48 2.47 15.48
C ALA A 164 1.02 3.91 15.26
N ALA A 165 1.30 4.78 16.23
CA ALA A 165 1.08 6.22 16.13
C ALA A 165 2.31 7.00 16.66
N PRO A 166 3.47 6.88 16.02
CA PRO A 166 4.67 7.59 16.45
C PRO A 166 4.55 9.11 16.26
N ILE A 167 5.35 9.84 17.04
CA ILE A 167 5.56 11.29 16.87
C ILE A 167 6.61 11.50 15.77
N VAL A 168 6.29 12.35 14.80
CA VAL A 168 7.24 12.73 13.75
C VAL A 168 8.15 13.83 14.29
N THR A 169 9.44 13.54 14.47
CA THR A 169 10.42 14.51 14.98
C THR A 169 11.39 15.01 13.92
N GLN A 170 11.39 14.37 12.75
CA GLN A 170 12.33 14.64 11.66
C GLN A 170 11.62 14.54 10.31
N PRO A 171 12.03 15.36 9.32
CA PRO A 171 11.58 15.22 7.94
C PRO A 171 11.99 13.87 7.35
N MET A 172 11.33 13.46 6.27
CA MET A 172 11.61 12.18 5.63
C MET A 172 12.75 12.30 4.61
N ASP A 173 13.98 12.06 5.07
CA ASP A 173 15.15 11.99 4.19
C ASP A 173 15.32 10.58 3.62
N GLY A 174 14.66 10.29 2.49
CA GLY A 174 14.89 9.04 1.75
C GLY A 174 13.65 8.43 1.13
N ASP A 175 13.71 7.13 0.84
CA ASP A 175 12.62 6.34 0.26
C ASP A 175 12.03 5.32 1.25
N SER A 176 12.45 5.34 2.52
CA SER A 176 12.04 4.34 3.50
C SER A 176 11.52 4.94 4.80
N VAL A 177 10.52 4.28 5.38
CA VAL A 177 10.07 4.51 6.77
C VAL A 177 10.34 3.26 7.59
N SER A 178 10.77 3.43 8.83
CA SER A 178 10.94 2.33 9.78
C SER A 178 9.93 2.46 10.92
N ILE A 179 9.25 1.37 11.23
CA ILE A 179 8.33 1.30 12.36
C ILE A 179 9.01 0.45 13.43
N ALA A 180 9.43 1.07 14.53
CA ALA A 180 10.16 0.40 15.60
C ALA A 180 9.23 -0.21 16.66
N GLY A 181 9.80 -1.02 17.56
CA GLY A 181 9.12 -1.50 18.76
C GLY A 181 8.42 -2.86 18.62
N PHE A 182 8.75 -3.67 17.62
CA PHE A 182 8.18 -5.00 17.46
C PHE A 182 9.02 -6.09 18.11
N THR A 183 8.36 -7.19 18.49
CA THR A 183 9.05 -8.47 18.65
C THR A 183 9.40 -9.03 17.26
N LYS A 184 10.30 -10.02 17.20
CA LYS A 184 10.63 -10.67 15.94
C LYS A 184 9.38 -11.27 15.28
N GLU A 185 8.59 -11.98 16.08
CA GLU A 185 7.38 -12.66 15.66
C GLU A 185 6.33 -11.68 15.13
N ASP A 186 6.14 -10.54 15.82
CA ASP A 186 5.20 -9.51 15.39
C ASP A 186 5.66 -8.79 14.12
N ALA A 187 6.95 -8.52 13.98
CA ALA A 187 7.53 -7.92 12.77
C ALA A 187 7.35 -8.84 11.55
N ASP A 188 7.68 -10.13 11.70
CA ASP A 188 7.49 -11.14 10.66
C ASP A 188 6.00 -11.30 10.29
N ALA A 189 5.11 -11.29 11.28
CA ALA A 189 3.66 -11.36 11.07
C ALA A 189 3.12 -10.12 10.34
N LEU A 190 3.63 -8.92 10.66
CA LEU A 190 3.24 -7.68 9.98
C LEU A 190 3.68 -7.69 8.51
N VAL A 191 4.94 -8.07 8.24
CA VAL A 191 5.47 -8.19 6.86
C VAL A 191 4.64 -9.20 6.06
N SER A 192 4.33 -10.35 6.66
CA SER A 192 3.52 -11.40 6.06
C SER A 192 2.10 -10.93 5.71
N ARG A 193 1.46 -10.20 6.63
CA ARG A 193 0.13 -9.60 6.43
C ARG A 193 0.14 -8.56 5.31
N LEU A 194 1.14 -7.69 5.29
CA LEU A 194 1.27 -6.62 4.28
C LEU A 194 1.50 -7.18 2.87
N LEU A 195 2.29 -8.24 2.75
CA LEU A 195 2.56 -8.91 1.48
C LEU A 195 1.49 -9.93 1.06
N GLY A 196 0.52 -10.24 1.94
CA GLY A 196 -0.51 -11.24 1.67
C GLY A 196 -0.04 -12.69 1.79
N SER A 197 1.19 -12.90 2.26
CA SER A 197 1.68 -14.21 2.68
C SER A 197 1.01 -14.56 3.99
N SER A 198 -0.28 -14.91 3.93
CA SER A 198 -0.98 -15.44 5.07
C SER A 198 -0.31 -16.76 5.43
N ALA A 199 0.59 -16.76 6.42
CA ALA A 199 0.76 -17.95 7.24
C ALA A 199 -0.57 -18.14 7.97
N SER A 200 -1.51 -18.83 7.32
CA SER A 200 -2.64 -19.45 8.01
C SER A 200 -2.05 -20.27 9.16
N PRO A 201 -2.45 -20.06 10.43
CA PRO A 201 -2.22 -21.08 11.45
C PRO A 201 -3.14 -22.26 11.12
N GLY A 202 -2.68 -23.15 10.24
CA GLY A 202 -3.55 -24.14 9.62
C GLY A 202 -2.85 -25.04 8.61
N ALA A 203 -1.74 -25.65 8.99
CA ALA A 203 -1.27 -26.91 8.42
C ALA A 203 -0.83 -27.76 9.62
N GLY A 204 -1.71 -28.61 10.15
CA GLY A 204 -2.02 -29.87 9.52
C GLY A 204 -1.17 -30.94 10.19
N THR A 205 -1.56 -31.32 11.41
CA THR A 205 -1.08 -32.55 12.05
C THR A 205 -1.40 -33.69 11.10
N ALA A 206 -0.37 -34.23 10.46
CA ALA A 206 -0.47 -35.38 9.58
C ALA A 206 -1.07 -36.55 10.38
N THR A 207 -2.35 -36.81 10.16
CA THR A 207 -3.00 -38.04 10.61
C THR A 207 -2.83 -39.07 9.49
N PRO A 208 -2.20 -40.24 9.73
CA PRO A 208 -2.06 -41.28 8.71
C PRO A 208 -3.43 -41.85 8.32
N PRO A 209 -3.65 -42.22 7.04
CA PRO A 209 -4.93 -42.77 6.60
C PRO A 209 -5.02 -44.26 6.98
N THR A 210 -5.91 -44.61 7.89
CA THR A 210 -6.31 -46.01 8.13
C THR A 210 -7.59 -46.32 7.38
N GLY A 211 -7.46 -47.10 6.32
CA GLY A 211 -8.57 -47.58 5.51
C GLY A 211 -8.23 -48.86 4.77
N GLN A 212 -8.00 -49.96 5.49
CA GLN A 212 -8.21 -51.31 4.93
C GLN A 212 -8.45 -52.34 6.04
N PRO A 213 -9.43 -53.26 5.88
CA PRO A 213 -9.85 -54.19 6.92
C PRO A 213 -9.05 -55.50 6.87
N ALA A 214 -8.60 -55.99 8.02
CA ALA A 214 -8.12 -57.35 8.19
C ALA A 214 -8.42 -57.89 9.60
N THR A 215 -8.75 -59.18 9.60
CA THR A 215 -9.35 -60.09 10.58
C THR A 215 -8.62 -60.31 11.92
N PRO A 216 -9.31 -60.88 12.95
CA PRO A 216 -8.83 -60.97 14.33
C PRO A 216 -7.89 -62.17 14.59
N PRO A 217 -7.10 -62.12 15.67
CA PRO A 217 -7.23 -63.18 16.67
C PRO A 217 -7.07 -62.75 18.14
N THR A 218 -7.98 -63.31 18.96
CA THR A 218 -7.89 -63.82 20.34
C THR A 218 -6.60 -63.65 21.16
N GLY A 219 -6.76 -63.17 22.41
CA GLY A 219 -5.84 -63.43 23.53
C GLY A 219 -6.00 -62.49 24.75
N GLN A 220 -6.81 -62.87 25.72
CA GLN A 220 -6.90 -62.35 27.12
C GLN A 220 -5.84 -63.07 28.01
N PRO A 221 -5.63 -62.83 29.34
CA PRO A 221 -5.81 -61.67 30.26
C PRO A 221 -4.44 -61.20 30.85
N THR A 222 -4.31 -60.13 31.65
CA THR A 222 -4.43 -60.11 33.14
C THR A 222 -4.11 -58.67 33.61
N GLY A 223 -5.02 -57.93 34.25
CA GLY A 223 -4.99 -57.66 35.70
C GLY A 223 -4.80 -56.16 36.01
N PRO A 224 -5.31 -55.63 37.15
CA PRO A 224 -5.88 -54.28 37.24
C PRO A 224 -5.05 -53.29 38.07
N ALA A 225 -5.26 -51.97 37.92
CA ALA A 225 -5.48 -51.03 39.03
C ALA A 225 -5.56 -49.54 38.60
N THR A 226 -6.68 -48.91 38.99
CA THR A 226 -6.87 -47.58 39.61
C THR A 226 -6.55 -46.25 38.90
N SER A 227 -7.64 -45.48 38.75
CA SER A 227 -7.89 -44.10 39.21
C SER A 227 -7.29 -42.89 38.48
N GLY A 228 -8.18 -42.00 38.04
CA GLY A 228 -7.95 -40.53 38.10
C GLY A 228 -8.18 -39.75 36.81
N GLN A 229 -9.43 -39.37 36.54
CA GLN A 229 -9.78 -38.09 35.87
C GLN A 229 -9.75 -37.01 36.99
N PRO A 230 -9.36 -35.72 36.79
CA PRO A 230 -9.81 -34.83 35.72
C PRO A 230 -8.83 -33.80 35.13
N THR A 231 -9.27 -33.28 33.98
CA THR A 231 -9.21 -31.91 33.43
C THR A 231 -8.38 -30.84 34.13
N GLY A 232 -7.55 -30.13 33.35
CA GLY A 232 -7.00 -28.81 33.63
C GLY A 232 -6.17 -28.37 32.42
N GLY A 233 -6.12 -27.12 31.97
CA GLY A 233 -6.59 -25.85 32.49
C GLY A 233 -5.84 -24.77 31.69
N THR A 234 -6.58 -23.81 31.15
CA THR A 234 -6.09 -22.65 30.40
C THR A 234 -5.19 -21.77 31.29
N GLY A 235 -4.08 -21.25 30.73
CA GLY A 235 -3.15 -20.32 31.40
C GLY A 235 -2.74 -19.15 30.51
N PRO A 236 -2.25 -18.02 31.07
CA PRO A 236 -2.77 -16.68 30.76
C PRO A 236 -1.92 -15.82 29.82
N THR A 237 -2.59 -14.84 29.19
CA THR A 237 -2.04 -13.71 28.42
C THR A 237 -1.17 -12.80 29.30
N GLY A 238 0.05 -12.51 28.82
CA GLY A 238 1.00 -11.60 29.46
C GLY A 238 0.64 -10.12 29.30
N THR A 239 0.93 -9.36 30.34
CA THR A 239 0.69 -7.92 30.48
C THR A 239 1.73 -7.08 29.74
N THR A 240 1.29 -6.14 28.91
CA THR A 240 2.13 -5.11 28.31
C THR A 240 2.44 -4.00 29.31
N GLY A 241 3.72 -3.62 29.39
CA GLY A 241 4.28 -2.68 30.35
C GLY A 241 3.93 -1.21 30.09
N THR A 242 3.89 -0.47 31.18
CA THR A 242 3.78 0.99 31.33
C THR A 242 5.07 1.73 30.95
N THR A 243 4.96 2.91 30.31
CA THR A 243 5.77 4.16 30.47
C THR A 243 5.16 5.21 29.52
N GLY A 244 4.91 6.50 29.83
CA GLY A 244 5.12 7.30 31.03
C GLY A 244 4.49 8.71 30.90
N SER A 245 4.11 9.25 32.07
CA SER A 245 3.97 10.64 32.54
C SER A 245 3.36 11.77 31.67
N THR A 246 2.17 12.18 32.15
CA THR A 246 1.55 13.51 32.24
C THR A 246 2.39 14.76 31.95
N GLY A 247 1.83 15.65 31.12
CA GLY A 247 1.99 17.11 31.19
C GLY A 247 0.62 17.79 31.29
N THR A 248 0.34 18.43 32.42
CA THR A 248 -0.86 19.24 32.71
C THR A 248 -0.67 20.71 32.30
N THR A 249 -1.71 21.35 31.76
CA THR A 249 -2.19 22.77 31.87
C THR A 249 -3.02 23.07 30.60
N GLY A 250 -4.21 23.68 30.57
CA GLY A 250 -5.01 24.41 31.54
C GLY A 250 -6.40 24.73 30.93
N SER A 251 -7.21 25.46 31.69
CA SER A 251 -8.68 25.42 31.74
C SER A 251 -9.42 26.54 30.96
N THR A 252 -10.70 26.25 30.66
CA THR A 252 -11.88 27.14 30.54
C THR A 252 -12.21 27.83 29.20
N GLY A 253 -13.43 27.54 28.73
CA GLY A 253 -14.25 28.38 27.84
C GLY A 253 -15.60 27.74 27.52
N THR A 254 -16.63 28.02 28.32
CA THR A 254 -18.05 27.73 28.02
C THR A 254 -18.65 28.79 27.07
N THR A 255 -19.82 28.47 26.48
CA THR A 255 -20.69 29.25 25.54
C THR A 255 -20.46 28.89 24.07
N GLY A 256 -21.41 28.54 23.20
CA GLY A 256 -22.87 28.49 23.23
C GLY A 256 -23.38 27.93 21.88
N SER A 257 -24.68 27.67 21.83
CA SER A 257 -25.45 27.04 20.75
C SER A 257 -25.45 27.76 19.38
N THR A 258 -25.83 26.99 18.35
CA THR A 258 -26.50 27.34 17.06
C THR A 258 -25.63 27.55 15.82
N GLY A 259 -25.90 26.77 14.75
CA GLY A 259 -25.49 27.13 13.37
C GLY A 259 -25.20 25.97 12.42
N THR A 260 -26.26 25.39 11.85
CA THR A 260 -26.33 24.59 10.60
C THR A 260 -25.30 24.92 9.50
N SER A 261 -24.65 23.89 8.92
CA SER A 261 -24.67 23.51 7.48
C SER A 261 -23.54 22.52 7.11
N ARG A 262 -23.93 21.29 6.76
CA ARG A 262 -23.20 20.30 5.92
C ARG A 262 -23.28 20.78 4.44
N PRO A 263 -22.44 20.34 3.47
CA PRO A 263 -22.41 18.94 3.03
C PRO A 263 -21.01 18.40 2.66
N GLY A 264 -20.78 17.11 2.91
CA GLY A 264 -19.60 16.40 2.44
C GLY A 264 -19.27 15.20 3.32
N GLY A 265 -20.22 14.27 3.43
CA GLY A 265 -19.98 13.04 4.19
C GLY A 265 -20.75 11.90 3.54
N THR A 266 -20.03 10.86 3.16
CA THR A 266 -20.59 9.57 2.74
C THR A 266 -20.95 8.83 4.02
N ALA A 267 -22.24 8.56 4.23
CA ALA A 267 -22.70 7.70 5.32
C ALA A 267 -22.59 6.23 4.88
N PRO A 268 -22.39 5.27 5.80
CA PRO A 268 -22.37 3.84 5.49
C PRO A 268 -23.79 3.34 5.21
N ALA A 269 -23.93 2.55 4.15
CA ALA A 269 -25.15 1.81 3.85
C ALA A 269 -25.50 0.86 5.01
N THR A 270 -26.75 0.93 5.44
CA THR A 270 -27.35 0.12 6.49
C THR A 270 -27.26 -1.38 6.17
N ASN A 271 -26.79 -2.14 7.16
CA ASN A 271 -26.64 -3.60 7.16
C ASN A 271 -27.89 -4.39 6.67
N GLY A 272 -27.64 -5.47 5.91
CA GLY A 272 -28.22 -6.78 6.22
C GLY A 272 -29.46 -7.22 5.45
N ARG A 273 -29.24 -7.72 4.24
CA ARG A 273 -29.86 -8.92 3.58
C ARG A 273 -29.49 -8.84 2.10
N GLY A 274 -29.20 -9.98 1.45
CA GLY A 274 -28.89 -10.04 0.02
C GLY A 274 -30.07 -9.62 -0.87
N GLY A 275 -30.37 -8.33 -0.86
CA GLY A 275 -31.37 -7.66 -1.65
C GLY A 275 -30.76 -6.37 -2.14
N VAL A 276 -30.87 -6.16 -3.44
CA VAL A 276 -30.44 -4.95 -4.11
C VAL A 276 -30.90 -3.69 -3.40
N ASP A 277 -30.08 -2.64 -3.46
CA ASP A 277 -30.48 -1.33 -2.96
C ASP A 277 -31.77 -0.85 -3.65
N LYS A 278 -32.45 0.10 -3.03
CA LYS A 278 -33.60 0.73 -3.70
C LYS A 278 -33.10 1.48 -4.94
N ARG A 279 -33.70 1.20 -6.10
CA ARG A 279 -33.42 1.99 -7.31
C ARG A 279 -34.08 3.37 -7.20
N TYR A 280 -33.29 4.42 -7.35
CA TYR A 280 -33.72 5.82 -7.41
C TYR A 280 -33.74 6.33 -8.85
N THR A 281 -34.33 7.52 -9.04
CA THR A 281 -34.44 8.14 -10.38
C THR A 281 -33.10 8.73 -10.82
N SER A 282 -32.24 9.13 -9.88
CA SER A 282 -30.93 9.73 -10.16
C SER A 282 -29.90 9.39 -9.09
N CYS A 283 -28.61 9.47 -9.44
CA CYS A 283 -27.51 9.31 -8.47
C CYS A 283 -27.56 10.31 -7.32
N LYS A 284 -28.07 11.52 -7.57
CA LYS A 284 -28.24 12.54 -6.54
C LYS A 284 -29.19 12.10 -5.43
N GLU A 285 -30.28 11.44 -5.79
CA GLU A 285 -31.24 10.88 -4.83
C GLU A 285 -30.65 9.68 -4.07
N ALA A 286 -29.94 8.79 -4.78
CA ALA A 286 -29.29 7.63 -4.17
C ALA A 286 -28.26 8.07 -3.12
N VAL A 287 -27.35 8.98 -3.46
CA VAL A 287 -26.33 9.49 -2.53
C VAL A 287 -26.96 10.28 -1.38
N ALA A 288 -28.06 10.99 -1.61
CA ALA A 288 -28.79 11.68 -0.54
C ALA A 288 -29.46 10.70 0.44
N ALA A 289 -29.85 9.50 -0.03
CA ALA A 289 -30.35 8.42 0.79
C ALA A 289 -29.23 7.63 1.51
N GLY A 290 -27.96 7.85 1.13
CA GLY A 290 -26.81 7.13 1.65
C GLY A 290 -26.46 5.86 0.85
N ASP A 291 -27.03 5.71 -0.34
CA ASP A 291 -26.81 4.59 -1.25
C ASP A 291 -25.79 4.99 -2.35
N GLY A 292 -24.93 4.06 -2.77
CA GLY A 292 -23.76 4.31 -3.64
C GLY A 292 -22.52 4.86 -2.90
N PRO A 293 -21.34 4.96 -3.54
CA PRO A 293 -21.06 4.72 -4.96
C PRO A 293 -21.06 3.23 -5.35
N TYR A 294 -21.47 2.95 -6.59
CA TYR A 294 -21.59 1.60 -7.14
C TYR A 294 -20.43 1.28 -8.07
N TYR A 295 -19.87 0.09 -7.94
CA TYR A 295 -18.68 -0.36 -8.68
C TYR A 295 -19.06 -1.41 -9.73
N LYS A 296 -18.53 -1.25 -10.95
CA LYS A 296 -18.80 -2.15 -12.06
C LYS A 296 -18.36 -3.58 -11.77
N GLY A 297 -19.29 -4.54 -11.95
CA GLY A 297 -19.03 -5.96 -11.72
C GLY A 297 -19.06 -6.39 -10.26
N THR A 298 -19.14 -5.44 -9.31
CA THR A 298 -19.36 -5.73 -7.88
C THR A 298 -20.82 -5.50 -7.50
N HIS A 299 -21.38 -4.36 -7.91
CA HIS A 299 -22.74 -3.95 -7.60
C HIS A 299 -23.61 -4.11 -8.83
N GLU A 300 -24.74 -4.80 -8.71
CA GLU A 300 -25.68 -4.94 -9.83
C GLU A 300 -26.39 -3.61 -10.14
N GLU A 301 -26.48 -2.76 -9.12
CA GLU A 301 -26.98 -1.39 -9.13
C GLU A 301 -26.14 -0.45 -10.02
N TYR A 302 -24.89 -0.82 -10.31
CA TYR A 302 -24.05 -0.09 -11.26
C TYR A 302 -24.77 0.10 -12.61
N ASN A 303 -25.50 -0.93 -13.07
CA ASN A 303 -26.19 -0.89 -14.37
C ASN A 303 -27.44 0.00 -14.37
N TRP A 304 -27.87 0.50 -13.20
CA TRP A 304 -29.07 1.30 -13.07
C TRP A 304 -28.82 2.78 -13.35
N TYR A 305 -27.58 3.21 -13.19
CA TYR A 305 -27.15 4.60 -13.30
C TYR A 305 -26.08 4.72 -14.39
N THR A 306 -25.98 5.91 -14.98
CA THR A 306 -24.95 6.19 -15.99
C THR A 306 -23.70 6.67 -15.29
N ASP A 307 -22.60 5.96 -15.49
CA ASP A 307 -21.25 6.45 -15.21
C ASP A 307 -20.92 7.57 -16.21
N VAL A 308 -20.94 8.81 -15.73
CA VAL A 308 -20.77 10.03 -16.51
C VAL A 308 -19.30 10.28 -16.82
N ASP A 309 -18.42 9.97 -15.87
CA ASP A 309 -16.99 10.24 -15.98
C ASP A 309 -16.18 9.03 -16.50
N ASN A 310 -16.84 7.88 -16.69
CA ASN A 310 -16.31 6.62 -17.22
C ASN A 310 -15.15 6.07 -16.39
N ASN A 311 -15.22 6.18 -15.07
CA ASN A 311 -14.20 5.67 -14.15
C ASN A 311 -14.55 4.31 -13.53
N ASP A 312 -15.57 3.62 -14.04
CA ASP A 312 -16.10 2.34 -13.57
C ASP A 312 -16.73 2.40 -12.16
N VAL A 313 -17.05 3.61 -11.68
CA VAL A 313 -17.75 3.86 -10.42
C VAL A 313 -18.94 4.80 -10.66
N ALA A 314 -20.15 4.25 -10.64
CA ALA A 314 -21.38 5.02 -10.81
C ALA A 314 -21.86 5.65 -9.49
N CYS A 315 -22.51 6.81 -9.59
CA CYS A 315 -23.00 7.61 -8.45
C CYS A 315 -21.89 8.06 -7.50
N ASN A 316 -20.72 8.37 -8.05
CA ASN A 316 -19.64 9.07 -7.35
C ASN A 316 -19.82 10.60 -7.45
N SER A 317 -18.87 11.38 -6.95
CA SER A 317 -18.89 12.85 -7.04
C SER A 317 -18.87 13.42 -8.46
N GLY A 318 -18.34 12.69 -9.44
CA GLY A 318 -18.34 13.03 -10.88
C GLY A 318 -19.68 12.79 -11.58
N ASP A 319 -20.54 11.93 -11.03
CA ASP A 319 -21.82 11.54 -11.65
C ASP A 319 -23.04 12.32 -11.13
N ILE A 320 -22.87 13.06 -10.03
CA ILE A 320 -23.97 13.83 -9.42
C ILE A 320 -24.21 15.10 -10.23
N ARG A 321 -25.32 15.12 -10.99
CA ARG A 321 -25.83 16.30 -11.73
C ARG A 321 -27.07 16.90 -11.06
#